data_AF-A0A847XR15-F1
#
_entry.id   AF-A0A847XR15-F1
#
_cell.length_a   1.000
_cell.length_b   1.000
_cell.length_c   1.000
_cell.angle_alpha   90.00
_cell.angle_beta   90.00
_cell.angle_gamma   90.00
#
_symmetry.space_group_name_H-M   'P 1'
#
loop_
_entity.id
_entity.type
_entity.pdbx_description
1 polymer ?
#
loop_
_entity_poly.entity_id
_entity_poly.type
_entity_poly.pdbx_seq_one_letter_code
_entity_poly.pdbx_strand_id
1 'polypeptide(L)' 'MKGKTILIASYAFLILGLAGCKHSEEVEYGDWIKRSDFEGVARSDAASFSINDKGYVFGGYDGKNRLSDLWEY' A
#
# COMPACT_ATOMS: atom_id res chain seq x y z
N MET A 1 21.90 1.21 -51.92
CA MET A 1 20.49 1.02 -51.52
C MET A 1 20.30 -0.10 -50.50
N LYS A 2 20.96 -1.27 -50.63
CA LYS A 2 20.80 -2.42 -49.71
C LYS A 2 21.17 -2.16 -48.23
N GLY A 3 22.18 -1.32 -47.95
CA GLY A 3 22.64 -1.01 -46.58
C GLY A 3 21.69 -0.14 -45.76
N LYS A 4 20.95 0.79 -46.39
CA LYS A 4 19.96 1.63 -45.68
C LYS A 4 18.73 0.80 -45.29
N THR A 5 18.34 -0.17 -46.11
CA THR A 5 17.23 -1.10 -45.84
C THR A 5 17.52 -2.01 -44.64
N ILE A 6 18.77 -2.49 -44.51
CA ILE A 6 19.19 -3.31 -43.36
C ILE A 6 19.13 -2.51 -42.06
N LEU A 7 19.60 -1.25 -42.08
CA LEU A 7 19.57 -0.37 -40.91
C LEU A 7 18.14 -0.04 -40.46
N ILE A 8 17.24 0.24 -41.40
CA ILE A 8 15.82 0.49 -41.13
C ILE A 8 15.14 -0.76 -40.58
N ALA A 9 15.44 -1.95 -41.14
CA ALA A 9 14.91 -3.21 -40.66
C ALA A 9 15.39 -3.55 -39.25
N SER A 10 16.67 -3.29 -38.92
CA SER A 10 17.20 -3.49 -37.56
C SER A 10 16.60 -2.51 -36.55
N TYR A 11 16.32 -1.27 -36.94
CA TYR A 11 15.68 -0.27 -36.07
C TYR A 11 14.20 -0.61 -35.83
N ALA A 12 13.50 -1.09 -36.86
CA ALA A 12 12.12 -1.58 -36.74
C ALA A 12 12.04 -2.79 -35.79
N PHE A 13 13.00 -3.73 -35.87
CA PHE A 13 13.05 -4.89 -34.98
C PHE A 13 13.37 -4.53 -33.52
N LEU A 14 14.21 -3.51 -33.30
CA LEU A 14 14.50 -2.98 -31.97
C LEU A 14 13.29 -2.30 -31.33
N ILE A 15 12.50 -1.54 -32.12
CA ILE A 15 11.27 -0.88 -31.65
C ILE A 15 10.17 -1.90 -31.34
N LEU A 16 10.02 -2.94 -32.18
CA LEU A 16 9.06 -4.03 -31.94
C LEU A 16 9.44 -4.90 -30.73
N GLY A 17 10.73 -5.03 -30.42
CA GLY A 17 11.21 -5.74 -29.23
C GLY A 17 10.98 -5.00 -27.90
N LEU A 18 10.90 -3.67 -27.91
CA LEU A 18 10.63 -2.85 -26.72
C LEU A 18 9.14 -2.74 -26.35
N ALA A 19 8.24 -3.26 -27.19
CA ALA A 19 6.81 -3.35 -26.91
C ALA A 19 6.40 -4.68 -26.23
N GLY A 20 7.37 -5.48 -25.77
CA GLY A 20 7.15 -6.75 -25.08
C GLY A 20 6.71 -6.58 -23.63
N CYS A 21 5.63 -7.29 -23.28
CA CYS A 21 4.95 -7.42 -21.97
C CYS A 21 4.10 -6.22 -21.53
N LYS A 22 2.79 -6.31 -21.78
CA LYS A 22 1.81 -5.76 -20.82
C LYS A 22 1.88 -6.63 -19.56
N HIS A 23 2.48 -6.08 -18.51
CA HIS A 23 2.47 -6.65 -17.17
C HIS A 23 1.02 -6.87 -16.73
N SER A 24 0.77 -7.98 -16.05
CA SER A 24 -0.52 -8.29 -15.44
C SER A 24 -1.07 -7.08 -14.68
N GLU A 25 -2.39 -6.89 -14.69
CA GLU A 25 -3.05 -5.93 -13.81
C GLU A 25 -2.80 -6.37 -12.36
N GLU A 26 -1.69 -5.90 -11.78
CA GLU A 26 -1.42 -6.03 -10.36
C GLU A 26 -2.50 -5.22 -9.64
N VAL A 27 -3.28 -5.89 -8.79
CA VAL A 27 -4.15 -5.20 -7.85
C VAL A 27 -3.25 -4.36 -6.96
N GLU A 28 -3.28 -3.04 -7.15
CA GLU A 28 -2.60 -2.09 -6.30
C GLU A 28 -3.26 -2.14 -4.91
N TYR A 29 -2.74 -3.02 -4.05
CA TYR A 29 -3.03 -2.93 -2.62
C TYR A 29 -2.33 -1.67 -2.12
N GLY A 30 -3.09 -0.75 -1.54
CA GLY A 30 -2.52 0.45 -0.96
C GLY A 30 -1.42 0.13 0.05
N ASP A 31 -0.37 0.94 0.07
CA ASP A 31 0.76 0.73 0.97
C ASP A 31 0.39 1.02 2.43
N TRP A 32 0.88 0.16 3.34
CA TRP A 32 0.83 0.44 4.77
C TRP A 32 1.80 1.58 5.10
N ILE A 33 1.25 2.73 5.46
CA ILE A 33 2.03 3.89 5.90
C ILE A 33 2.05 3.92 7.43
N LYS A 34 3.25 3.87 8.03
CA LYS A 34 3.41 4.03 9.47
C LYS A 34 2.90 5.41 9.92
N ARG A 35 2.02 5.43 10.92
CA ARG A 35 1.55 6.65 11.60
C ARG A 35 2.25 6.82 12.95
N SER A 36 1.82 7.80 13.75
CA SER A 36 2.30 7.96 15.12
C SER A 36 2.10 6.68 15.93
N ASP A 37 3.01 6.43 16.86
CA ASP A 37 2.87 5.33 17.80
C ASP A 37 1.66 5.60 18.73
N PHE A 38 1.02 4.55 19.22
CA PHE A 38 -0.11 4.66 20.16
C PHE A 38 0.42 5.11 21.53
N GLU A 39 -0.05 6.26 22.04
CA GLU A 39 0.47 6.87 23.28
C GLU A 39 -0.03 6.17 24.57
N GLY A 40 -1.14 5.43 24.47
CA GLY A 40 -1.66 4.67 25.60
C GLY A 40 -0.91 3.36 25.85
N VAL A 41 -1.35 2.63 26.87
CA VAL A 41 -0.79 1.29 27.16
C VAL A 41 -1.11 0.32 26.01
N ALA A 42 -0.12 -0.50 25.64
CA ALA A 42 -0.28 -1.58 24.68
C ALA A 42 -1.46 -2.50 25.08
N ARG A 43 -2.32 -2.82 24.12
CA ARG A 43 -3.60 -3.47 24.38
C ARG A 43 -4.01 -4.44 23.27
N SER A 44 -4.70 -5.52 23.64
CA SER A 44 -5.45 -6.42 22.75
C SER A 44 -6.95 -6.25 22.95
N ASP A 45 -7.78 -6.87 22.10
CA ASP A 45 -9.25 -6.87 22.20
C ASP A 45 -9.90 -5.46 22.29
N ALA A 46 -9.23 -4.42 21.80
CA ALA A 46 -9.82 -3.08 21.76
C ALA A 46 -10.83 -2.98 20.62
N ALA A 47 -11.89 -2.18 20.82
CA ALA A 47 -12.81 -1.83 19.75
C ALA A 47 -12.31 -0.57 19.03
N SER A 48 -12.46 -0.51 17.71
CA SER A 48 -12.09 0.67 16.90
C SER A 48 -13.21 1.06 15.96
N PHE A 49 -13.44 2.37 15.82
CA PHE A 49 -14.44 2.93 14.91
C PHE A 49 -14.02 4.33 14.45
N SER A 50 -14.67 4.86 13.41
CA SER A 50 -14.40 6.20 12.89
C SER A 50 -15.66 7.05 12.86
N ILE A 51 -15.56 8.32 13.24
CA ILE A 51 -16.65 9.31 13.16
C ILE A 51 -16.05 10.64 12.67
N ASN A 52 -16.64 11.25 11.62
CA ASN A 52 -16.25 12.56 11.09
C ASN A 52 -14.72 12.73 10.92
N ASP A 53 -14.11 11.84 10.13
CA ASP A 53 -12.67 11.82 9.81
C ASP A 53 -11.71 11.60 10.98
N LYS A 54 -12.24 11.22 12.16
CA LYS A 54 -11.44 10.85 13.33
C LYS A 54 -11.51 9.36 13.62
N GLY A 55 -10.40 8.79 14.06
CA GLY A 55 -10.29 7.40 14.51
C GLY A 55 -10.43 7.29 16.02
N TYR A 56 -11.10 6.24 16.49
CA TYR A 56 -11.31 5.99 17.91
C TYR A 56 -10.86 4.60 18.31
N VAL A 57 -10.25 4.49 19.49
CA VAL A 57 -9.88 3.21 20.12
C VAL A 57 -10.47 3.17 21.52
N PHE A 58 -11.34 2.20 21.79
CA PHE A 58 -12.03 2.04 23.06
C PHE A 58 -11.66 0.73 23.75
N GLY A 59 -11.31 0.85 25.04
CA GLY A 59 -11.08 -0.27 25.93
C GLY A 59 -9.93 -1.19 25.50
N GLY A 60 -10.11 -2.49 25.71
CA GLY A 60 -9.11 -3.53 25.44
C GLY A 60 -8.61 -4.24 26.71
N TYR A 61 -7.51 -4.98 26.57
CA TYR A 61 -6.84 -5.71 27.65
C TYR A 61 -5.34 -5.46 27.59
N ASP A 62 -4.74 -4.99 28.69
CA ASP A 62 -3.31 -4.64 28.77
C ASP A 62 -2.40 -5.82 29.16
N GLY A 63 -2.95 -7.04 29.23
CA GLY A 63 -2.28 -8.22 29.77
C GLY A 63 -2.61 -8.51 31.24
N LYS A 64 -3.24 -7.59 31.96
CA LYS A 64 -3.65 -7.74 33.37
C LYS A 64 -5.09 -7.25 33.66
N ASN A 65 -5.50 -6.12 33.09
CA ASN A 65 -6.76 -5.45 33.35
C ASN A 65 -7.51 -5.16 32.04
N ARG A 66 -8.85 -5.17 32.10
CA ARG A 66 -9.67 -4.61 31.04
C ARG A 66 -9.67 -3.08 31.15
N LEU A 67 -9.40 -2.42 30.05
CA LEU A 67 -9.34 -0.97 29.95
C LEU A 67 -10.72 -0.41 29.59
N SER A 68 -10.99 0.82 30.01
CA SER A 68 -12.24 1.54 29.74
C SER A 68 -12.02 2.97 29.24
N ASP A 69 -10.79 3.28 28.80
CA ASP A 69 -10.42 4.56 28.21
C ASP A 69 -10.82 4.64 26.73
N LEU A 70 -10.96 5.87 26.23
CA LEU A 70 -11.23 6.18 24.82
C LEU A 70 -10.13 7.10 24.31
N TRP A 71 -9.47 6.69 23.22
CA TRP A 71 -8.48 7.49 22.51
C TRP A 71 -9.07 7.99 21.19
N GLU A 72 -8.69 9.20 20.79
CA GLU A 72 -9.05 9.86 19.53
C GLU A 72 -7.77 10.13 18.72
N TYR A 73 -7.84 9.92 17.41
CA TYR A 73 -6.78 10.16 16.42
C TYR A 73 -7.32 10.97 15.25
#